data_AF-A0A4D6MPG0-F1
#
_entry.id   AF-A0A4D6MPG0-F1
#
_cell.length_a   1.000
_cell.length_b   1.000
_cell.length_c   1.000
_cell.angle_alpha   90.00
_cell.angle_beta   90.00
_cell.angle_gamma   90.00
#
_symmetry.space_group_name_H-M   'P 1'
#
loop_
_entity.id
_entity.type
_entity.pdbx_description
1 polymer ?
#
loop_
_entity_poly.entity_id
_entity_poly.type
_entity_poly.pdbx_seq_one_letter_code
_entity_poly.pdbx_strand_id
1 'polypeptide(L)'
;MDDPPLQRIAISGPTLASLIQRFSTSPSAIHGLLFGHVTHLPTTLSDDSSSTVPTLLATITGFLCSPSFHDSSGAVLPSALHPHSSLLGWFSARRRSALRPSMREFSVTSSLSSLSQFSTSIDNSNPNLNSNSREQPSLFPPCVFLLLASPPFDNAPSSHVHTHEYRAFQFRTGPQLFEPRSLDVVNIGPAFRGHYGAFSPNSRLPALDCGLRGSPMDEGGDDRLAGMKQAANDQRELDGCVEGFEVGKLSRMVGSDARSYTEGLEELYKKMLVKIQNLTSLVDESSAMVLEQVTTY
;
A
#
# COMPACT_ATOMS: atom_id res chain seq x y z
N MET A 1 9.23 7.51 -21.80
CA MET A 1 10.08 7.24 -20.62
C MET A 1 9.65 5.89 -20.10
N ASP A 2 10.59 4.97 -19.91
CA ASP A 2 10.25 3.62 -19.45
C ASP A 2 9.83 3.67 -17.98
N ASP A 3 8.71 3.02 -17.67
CA ASP A 3 8.24 2.90 -16.28
C ASP A 3 9.33 2.20 -15.45
N PRO A 4 9.56 2.58 -14.18
CA PRO A 4 10.53 1.86 -13.36
C PRO A 4 10.01 0.45 -13.04
N PRO A 5 10.84 -0.60 -13.17
CA PRO A 5 10.40 -1.98 -12.93
C PRO A 5 10.09 -2.22 -11.45
N LEU A 6 8.92 -2.78 -11.17
CA LEU A 6 8.57 -3.27 -9.84
C LEU A 6 9.30 -4.59 -9.61
N GLN A 7 9.99 -4.72 -8.48
CA GLN A 7 10.51 -6.02 -8.08
C GLN A 7 9.39 -6.93 -7.58
N ARG A 8 8.49 -6.38 -6.77
CA ARG A 8 7.38 -7.12 -6.15
C ARG A 8 6.20 -6.21 -5.83
N ILE A 9 5.04 -6.82 -5.64
CA ILE A 9 3.82 -6.16 -5.16
C ILE A 9 3.47 -6.77 -3.81
N ALA A 10 3.14 -5.96 -2.80
CA ALA A 10 2.68 -6.43 -1.51
C ALA A 10 1.22 -6.07 -1.28
N ILE A 11 0.50 -6.93 -0.56
CA ILE A 11 -0.87 -6.68 -0.11
C ILE A 11 -1.02 -7.23 1.31
N SER A 12 -1.80 -6.53 2.16
CA SER A 12 -2.09 -7.06 3.49
C SER A 12 -3.03 -8.26 3.41
N GLY A 13 -2.86 -9.25 4.30
CA GLY A 13 -3.78 -10.39 4.42
C GLY A 13 -5.25 -9.97 4.53
N PRO A 14 -5.62 -9.02 5.43
CA PRO A 14 -6.98 -8.52 5.54
C PRO A 14 -7.52 -7.87 4.25
N THR A 15 -6.70 -7.07 3.54
CA THR A 15 -7.12 -6.43 2.27
C THR A 15 -7.41 -7.48 1.20
N LEU A 16 -6.53 -8.49 1.06
CA LEU A 16 -6.73 -9.58 0.10
C LEU A 16 -7.95 -10.44 0.46
N ALA A 17 -8.12 -10.78 1.74
CA ALA A 17 -9.26 -11.55 2.22
C ALA A 17 -10.59 -10.82 1.97
N SER A 18 -10.65 -9.51 2.26
CA SER A 18 -11.82 -8.68 1.97
C SER A 18 -12.14 -8.64 0.47
N LEU A 19 -11.12 -8.53 -0.39
CA LEU A 19 -11.29 -8.56 -1.84
C LEU A 19 -11.85 -9.91 -2.33
N ILE A 20 -11.31 -11.03 -1.82
CA ILE A 20 -11.79 -12.38 -2.13
C ILE A 20 -13.23 -12.54 -1.64
N GLN A 21 -13.56 -12.10 -0.42
CA GLN A 21 -14.91 -12.16 0.12
C GLN A 21 -15.90 -11.37 -0.75
N ARG A 22 -15.54 -10.15 -1.18
CA ARG A 22 -16.34 -9.34 -2.10
C ARG A 22 -16.58 -10.05 -3.43
N PHE A 23 -15.55 -10.68 -3.99
CA PHE A 23 -15.68 -11.45 -5.23
C PHE A 23 -16.59 -12.67 -5.05
N SER A 24 -16.41 -13.43 -3.96
CA SER A 24 -17.17 -14.65 -3.67
C SER A 24 -18.66 -14.37 -3.43
N THR A 25 -18.99 -13.25 -2.77
CA THR A 25 -20.36 -12.85 -2.46
C THR A 25 -21.06 -12.12 -3.61
N SER A 26 -20.31 -11.55 -4.56
CA SER A 26 -20.90 -10.88 -5.72
C SER A 26 -21.53 -11.90 -6.70
N PRO A 27 -22.75 -11.66 -7.20
CA PRO A 27 -23.39 -12.53 -8.20
C PRO A 27 -22.72 -12.43 -9.58
N SER A 28 -21.91 -11.40 -9.82
CA SER A 28 -21.26 -11.14 -11.10
C SER A 28 -19.76 -10.83 -10.95
N ALA A 29 -19.07 -10.71 -12.08
CA ALA A 29 -17.69 -10.24 -12.10
C ALA A 29 -17.59 -8.85 -11.48
N ILE A 30 -16.53 -8.59 -10.73
CA ILE A 30 -16.30 -7.29 -10.10
C ILE A 30 -14.98 -6.70 -10.56
N HIS A 31 -14.92 -5.38 -10.63
CA HIS A 31 -13.71 -4.62 -10.91
C HIS A 31 -13.67 -3.37 -10.06
N GLY A 32 -12.48 -2.80 -9.91
CA GLY A 32 -12.29 -1.67 -9.03
C GLY A 32 -10.86 -1.18 -8.99
N LEU A 33 -10.62 -0.14 -8.21
CA LEU A 33 -9.35 0.55 -8.11
C LEU A 33 -8.52 0.03 -6.93
N LEU A 34 -7.20 0.09 -7.05
CA LEU A 34 -6.23 -0.29 -6.03
C LEU A 34 -5.46 0.94 -5.55
N PHE A 35 -5.42 1.15 -4.25
CA PHE A 35 -4.74 2.27 -3.61
C PHE A 35 -3.59 1.77 -2.73
N GLY A 36 -2.57 2.61 -2.58
CA GLY A 36 -1.37 2.25 -1.84
C GLY A 36 -0.25 3.24 -2.02
N HIS A 37 0.99 2.78 -1.85
CA HIS A 37 2.20 3.59 -2.02
C HIS A 37 3.31 2.76 -2.66
N VAL A 38 4.34 3.45 -3.14
CA VAL A 38 5.53 2.84 -3.74
C VAL A 38 6.76 3.31 -3.00
N THR A 39 7.60 2.35 -2.60
CA THR A 39 8.85 2.60 -1.84
C THR A 39 10.01 1.96 -2.57
N HIS A 40 11.18 2.58 -2.46
CA HIS A 40 12.43 1.95 -2.88
C HIS A 40 12.80 0.78 -1.95
N LEU A 41 13.21 -0.34 -2.53
CA LEU A 41 13.84 -1.41 -1.78
C LEU A 41 15.31 -1.06 -1.52
N PRO A 42 15.86 -1.44 -0.36
CA PRO A 42 17.29 -1.39 -0.14
C PRO A 42 18.00 -2.23 -1.20
N THR A 43 19.06 -1.67 -1.80
CA THR A 43 19.92 -2.42 -2.71
C THR A 43 20.58 -3.55 -1.94
N THR A 44 20.32 -4.79 -2.32
CA THR A 44 21.10 -5.93 -1.83
C THR A 44 22.52 -5.77 -2.32
N LEU A 45 23.52 -5.87 -1.43
CA LEU A 45 24.93 -5.87 -1.81
C LEU A 45 25.15 -6.99 -2.83
N SER A 46 25.49 -6.59 -4.06
CA SER A 46 25.91 -7.52 -5.11
C SER A 46 27.42 -7.37 -5.25
N ASP A 47 28.14 -8.49 -5.19
CA ASP A 47 29.60 -8.50 -5.38
C ASP A 47 30.00 -8.23 -6.84
N ASP A 48 29.03 -8.21 -7.76
CA ASP A 48 29.24 -7.89 -9.17
C ASP A 48 28.99 -6.41 -9.47
N SER A 49 29.97 -5.78 -10.11
CA SER A 49 30.08 -4.34 -10.40
C SER A 49 29.15 -3.83 -11.53
N SER A 50 27.94 -4.38 -11.64
CA SER A 50 26.96 -3.97 -12.66
C SER A 50 25.72 -3.32 -12.04
N SER A 51 25.53 -2.03 -12.35
CA SER A 51 24.35 -1.17 -12.15
C SER A 51 23.36 -1.57 -11.03
N THR A 52 23.38 -0.83 -9.92
CA THR A 52 22.33 -0.84 -8.90
C THR A 52 21.04 -0.24 -9.48
N VAL A 53 20.24 -1.03 -10.20
CA VAL A 53 18.92 -0.60 -10.63
C VAL A 53 18.04 -0.50 -9.37
N PRO A 54 17.50 0.69 -9.04
CA PRO A 54 16.63 0.83 -7.88
C PRO A 54 15.41 -0.05 -8.06
N THR A 55 15.21 -1.02 -7.18
CA THR A 55 14.05 -1.89 -7.20
C THR A 55 12.90 -1.25 -6.43
N LEU A 56 11.72 -1.24 -7.02
CA LEU A 56 10.53 -0.67 -6.41
C LEU A 56 9.63 -1.76 -5.82
N LEU A 57 9.01 -1.44 -4.68
CA LEU A 57 7.90 -2.19 -4.08
C LEU A 57 6.64 -1.36 -4.12
N ALA A 58 5.58 -1.91 -4.71
CA ALA A 58 4.24 -1.34 -4.61
C ALA A 58 3.47 -2.05 -3.49
N THR A 59 2.96 -1.31 -2.52
CA THR A 59 2.20 -1.84 -1.38
C THR A 59 0.74 -1.42 -1.48
N ILE A 60 -0.16 -2.37 -1.72
CA ILE A 60 -1.61 -2.17 -1.77
C ILE A 60 -2.13 -2.07 -0.33
N THR A 61 -2.72 -0.93 0.00
CA THR A 61 -3.31 -0.65 1.32
C THR A 61 -4.83 -0.77 1.31
N GLY A 62 -5.48 -0.52 0.16
CA GLY A 62 -6.92 -0.58 0.04
C GLY A 62 -7.42 -0.75 -1.38
N PHE A 63 -8.71 -0.99 -1.54
CA PHE A 63 -9.37 -1.10 -2.82
C PHE A 63 -10.77 -0.49 -2.77
N LEU A 64 -11.29 -0.12 -3.94
CA LEU A 64 -12.67 0.33 -4.10
C LEU A 64 -13.30 -0.39 -5.29
N CYS A 65 -14.35 -1.18 -5.04
CA CYS A 65 -15.18 -1.73 -6.11
C CYS A 65 -15.90 -0.56 -6.80
N SER A 66 -15.70 -0.39 -8.11
CA SER A 66 -16.34 0.67 -8.88
C SER A 66 -16.78 0.13 -10.22
N PRO A 67 -18.10 0.05 -10.48
CA PRO A 67 -18.59 -0.48 -11.75
C PRO A 67 -18.36 0.47 -12.93
N SER A 68 -18.07 1.76 -12.72
CA SER A 68 -18.26 2.82 -13.72
C SER A 68 -17.06 3.74 -13.97
N PHE A 69 -15.81 3.30 -13.71
CA PHE A 69 -14.63 4.15 -13.96
C PHE A 69 -14.09 4.07 -15.40
N HIS A 70 -14.62 3.19 -16.25
CA HIS A 70 -14.22 3.06 -17.65
C HIS A 70 -15.42 2.74 -18.54
N ASP A 71 -15.31 3.05 -19.83
CA ASP A 71 -16.35 2.80 -20.82
C ASP A 71 -16.24 1.42 -21.50
N SER A 72 -17.13 1.13 -22.44
CA SER A 72 -17.14 -0.14 -23.20
C SER A 72 -15.94 -0.32 -24.14
N SER A 73 -15.27 0.78 -24.51
CA SER A 73 -14.04 0.79 -25.31
C SER A 73 -12.79 0.51 -24.47
N GLY A 74 -12.92 0.58 -23.13
CA GLY A 74 -11.82 0.45 -22.20
C GLY A 74 -11.12 1.78 -21.92
N ALA A 75 -11.70 2.92 -22.30
CA ALA A 75 -11.18 4.22 -21.93
C ALA A 75 -11.58 4.56 -20.49
N VAL A 76 -10.62 4.96 -19.69
CA VAL A 76 -10.83 5.38 -18.30
C VAL A 76 -11.42 6.79 -18.27
N LEU A 77 -12.45 6.99 -17.44
CA LEU A 77 -13.10 8.27 -17.22
C LEU A 77 -12.41 9.02 -16.07
N PRO A 78 -11.61 10.08 -16.33
CA PRO A 78 -10.88 10.77 -15.27
C PRO A 78 -11.78 11.40 -14.21
N SER A 79 -13.00 11.79 -14.58
CA SER A 79 -14.00 12.36 -13.68
C SER A 79 -14.52 11.36 -12.62
N ALA A 80 -14.36 10.05 -12.85
CA ALA A 80 -14.71 9.01 -11.88
C ALA A 80 -13.57 8.73 -10.89
N LEU A 81 -12.37 9.29 -11.13
CA LEU A 81 -11.17 9.08 -10.33
C LEU A 81 -10.91 10.29 -9.42
N HIS A 82 -10.42 10.04 -8.20
CA HIS A 82 -10.14 11.10 -7.24
C HIS A 82 -8.68 11.55 -7.36
N PRO A 83 -8.38 12.83 -7.66
CA PRO A 83 -7.02 13.33 -7.93
C PRO A 83 -6.02 13.16 -6.79
N HIS A 84 -6.48 13.14 -5.54
CA HIS A 84 -5.63 13.03 -4.35
C HIS A 84 -5.52 11.61 -3.80
N SER A 85 -6.00 10.62 -4.56
CA SER A 85 -5.90 9.22 -4.16
C SER A 85 -4.56 8.64 -4.58
N SER A 86 -3.93 7.86 -3.71
CA SER A 86 -2.65 7.21 -3.99
C SER A 86 -2.87 5.95 -4.84
N LEU A 87 -3.30 6.17 -6.07
CA LEU A 87 -3.73 5.14 -7.01
C LEU A 87 -2.53 4.35 -7.55
N LEU A 88 -2.53 3.04 -7.30
CA LEU A 88 -1.51 2.13 -7.84
C LEU A 88 -1.95 1.45 -9.13
N GLY A 89 -3.26 1.32 -9.34
CA GLY A 89 -3.84 0.67 -10.50
C GLY A 89 -5.23 0.12 -10.19
N TRP A 90 -5.54 -1.09 -10.66
CA TRP A 90 -6.91 -1.63 -10.60
C TRP A 90 -6.93 -3.17 -10.56
N PHE A 91 -8.10 -3.73 -10.26
CA PHE A 91 -8.32 -5.17 -10.24
C PHE A 91 -9.54 -5.58 -11.07
N SER A 92 -9.50 -6.82 -11.55
CA SER A 92 -10.59 -7.50 -12.24
C SER A 92 -10.77 -8.88 -11.61
N ALA A 93 -11.99 -9.24 -11.23
CA ALA A 93 -12.32 -10.53 -10.66
C ALA A 93 -13.41 -11.20 -11.50
N ARG A 94 -13.06 -12.32 -12.14
CA ARG A 94 -13.91 -12.98 -13.14
C ARG A 94 -14.15 -14.44 -12.78
N ARG A 95 -15.41 -14.88 -12.86
CA ARG A 95 -15.76 -16.28 -12.63
C ARG A 95 -15.47 -17.12 -13.87
N ARG A 96 -15.04 -18.35 -13.65
CA ARG A 96 -14.88 -19.39 -14.68
C ARG A 96 -13.99 -18.93 -15.85
N SER A 97 -12.87 -18.28 -15.52
CA SER A 97 -11.98 -17.68 -16.52
C SER A 97 -10.53 -18.07 -16.25
N ALA A 98 -9.70 -17.99 -17.29
CA ALA A 98 -8.25 -18.20 -17.12
C ALA A 98 -7.60 -16.98 -16.44
N LEU A 99 -6.53 -17.23 -15.68
CA LEU A 99 -5.63 -16.22 -15.09
C LEU A 99 -4.72 -15.53 -16.13
N ARG A 100 -5.30 -15.06 -17.23
CA ARG A 100 -4.63 -14.23 -18.23
C ARG A 100 -5.41 -12.94 -18.47
N PRO A 101 -4.74 -11.79 -18.59
CA PRO A 101 -5.39 -10.55 -19.00
C PRO A 101 -6.07 -10.70 -20.37
N SER A 102 -7.21 -10.06 -20.50
CA SER A 102 -8.02 -9.96 -21.72
C SER A 102 -7.68 -8.67 -22.47
N MET A 103 -8.16 -8.57 -23.73
CA MET A 103 -8.01 -7.36 -24.54
C MET A 103 -8.64 -6.13 -23.86
N ARG A 104 -9.78 -6.30 -23.19
CA ARG A 104 -10.43 -5.20 -22.45
C ARG A 104 -9.54 -4.74 -21.29
N GLU A 105 -9.02 -5.67 -20.50
CA GLU A 105 -8.14 -5.33 -19.36
C GLU A 105 -6.86 -4.65 -19.83
N PHE A 106 -6.35 -5.04 -21.00
CA PHE A 106 -5.24 -4.35 -21.66
C PHE A 106 -5.59 -2.89 -21.98
N SER A 107 -6.69 -2.62 -22.67
CA SER A 107 -7.10 -1.26 -23.02
C SER A 107 -7.31 -0.39 -21.78
N VAL A 108 -7.99 -0.91 -20.76
CA VAL A 108 -8.23 -0.20 -19.49
C VAL A 108 -6.92 0.12 -18.79
N THR A 109 -6.00 -0.84 -18.69
CA THR A 109 -4.72 -0.60 -18.00
C THR A 109 -3.84 0.36 -18.77
N SER A 110 -3.82 0.27 -20.11
CA SER A 110 -3.09 1.20 -20.96
C SER A 110 -3.63 2.63 -20.83
N SER A 111 -4.96 2.79 -20.86
CA SER A 111 -5.62 4.08 -20.64
C SER A 111 -5.32 4.63 -19.24
N LEU A 112 -5.38 3.79 -18.20
CA LEU A 112 -5.11 4.21 -16.82
C LEU A 112 -3.67 4.68 -16.63
N SER A 113 -2.68 3.88 -17.08
CA SER A 113 -1.25 4.19 -16.96
C SER A 113 -0.85 5.46 -17.72
N SER A 114 -1.60 5.84 -18.75
CA SER A 114 -1.35 7.08 -19.51
C SER A 114 -1.73 8.36 -18.76
N LEU A 115 -2.53 8.27 -17.69
CA LEU A 115 -3.04 9.41 -16.93
C LEU A 115 -2.03 9.83 -15.85
N SER A 116 -1.02 10.61 -16.25
CA SER A 116 0.07 11.10 -15.38
C SER A 116 -0.41 11.89 -14.15
N GLN A 117 -1.60 12.48 -14.20
CA GLN A 117 -2.22 13.18 -13.07
C GLN A 117 -2.53 12.28 -11.86
N PHE A 118 -2.60 10.96 -12.06
CA PHE A 118 -2.81 9.98 -10.98
C PHE A 118 -1.53 9.24 -10.61
N SER A 119 -0.37 9.68 -11.11
CA SER A 119 0.91 9.10 -10.72
C SER A 119 1.20 9.38 -9.24
N THR A 120 1.70 8.37 -8.55
CA THR A 120 2.07 8.46 -7.14
C THR A 120 3.54 8.86 -7.01
N SER A 121 3.85 9.74 -6.06
CA SER A 121 5.25 10.01 -5.71
C SER A 121 5.86 8.76 -5.11
N ILE A 122 7.01 8.34 -5.61
CA ILE A 122 7.80 7.27 -5.00
C ILE A 122 8.41 7.84 -3.71
N ASP A 123 8.30 7.07 -2.63
CA ASP A 123 8.85 7.44 -1.34
C ASP A 123 10.37 7.20 -1.32
N ASN A 124 11.12 8.30 -1.23
CA ASN A 124 12.58 8.34 -1.15
C ASN A 124 13.07 8.38 0.31
N SER A 125 12.48 7.59 1.19
CA SER A 125 12.88 7.49 2.60
C SER A 125 14.25 6.83 2.84
N ASN A 126 15.13 6.81 1.84
CA ASN A 126 16.49 6.27 1.96
C ASN A 126 17.47 7.40 2.34
N PRO A 127 17.94 7.50 3.60
CA PRO A 127 18.77 8.60 4.09
C PRO A 127 20.18 8.65 3.51
N ASN A 128 20.57 7.68 2.68
CA ASN A 128 21.92 7.57 2.11
C ASN A 128 22.08 8.17 0.69
N LEU A 129 21.01 8.75 0.10
CA LEU A 129 21.17 9.57 -1.11
C LEU A 129 21.37 11.03 -0.70
N ASN A 130 22.62 11.50 -0.80
CA ASN A 130 23.00 12.90 -0.60
C ASN A 130 22.05 13.83 -1.37
N SER A 131 21.28 14.63 -0.64
CA SER A 131 20.22 15.54 -1.13
C SER A 131 20.77 16.81 -1.80
N ASN A 132 21.78 16.68 -2.66
CA ASN A 132 22.38 17.81 -3.38
C ASN A 132 21.89 17.91 -4.84
N SER A 133 21.02 17.02 -5.30
CA SER A 133 20.34 17.17 -6.58
C SER A 133 18.88 17.56 -6.36
N ARG A 134 18.48 18.67 -6.97
CA ARG A 134 17.09 19.13 -7.10
C ARG A 134 16.36 18.20 -8.08
N GLU A 135 16.30 16.92 -7.78
CA GLU A 135 15.66 15.91 -8.61
C GLU A 135 14.15 15.98 -8.40
N GLN A 136 13.42 16.07 -9.52
CA GLN A 136 11.96 16.01 -9.49
C GLN A 136 11.50 14.73 -8.79
N PRO A 137 10.37 14.74 -8.06
CA PRO A 137 9.84 13.52 -7.47
C PRO A 137 9.64 12.47 -8.55
N SER A 138 10.27 11.30 -8.37
CA SER A 138 10.12 10.18 -9.28
C SER A 138 8.66 9.71 -9.19
N LEU A 139 7.94 9.84 -10.31
CA LEU A 139 6.52 9.53 -10.39
C LEU A 139 6.31 8.08 -10.84
N PHE A 140 5.43 7.37 -10.14
CA PHE A 140 5.00 6.02 -10.48
C PHE A 140 3.59 6.03 -11.07
N PRO A 141 3.40 5.66 -12.35
CA PRO A 141 2.07 5.63 -12.96
C PRO A 141 1.22 4.48 -12.40
N PRO A 142 -0.13 4.59 -12.45
CA PRO A 142 -1.04 3.57 -11.95
C PRO A 142 -1.08 2.32 -12.86
N CYS A 143 -0.03 1.51 -12.78
CA CYS A 143 0.23 0.39 -13.69
C CYS A 143 0.11 -1.00 -13.04
N VAL A 144 -0.34 -1.10 -11.78
CA VAL A 144 -0.57 -2.38 -11.10
C VAL A 144 -1.93 -2.97 -11.52
N PHE A 145 -1.92 -4.22 -11.97
CA PHE A 145 -3.15 -4.95 -12.29
C PHE A 145 -3.24 -6.25 -11.50
N LEU A 146 -4.32 -6.43 -10.74
CA LEU A 146 -4.61 -7.66 -10.01
C LEU A 146 -5.78 -8.41 -10.65
N LEU A 147 -5.53 -9.64 -11.10
CA LEU A 147 -6.54 -10.51 -11.68
C LEU A 147 -6.92 -11.61 -10.69
N LEU A 148 -8.20 -11.70 -10.33
CA LEU A 148 -8.76 -12.82 -9.59
C LEU A 148 -9.62 -13.66 -10.52
N ALA A 149 -9.52 -14.98 -10.41
CA ALA A 149 -10.33 -15.90 -11.18
C ALA A 149 -10.81 -17.08 -10.36
N SER A 150 -12.03 -17.55 -10.65
CA SER A 150 -12.46 -18.89 -10.25
C SER A 150 -12.24 -19.87 -11.41
N PRO A 151 -11.79 -21.10 -11.14
CA PRO A 151 -11.52 -22.05 -12.21
C PRO A 151 -12.79 -22.44 -12.97
N PRO A 152 -12.70 -22.68 -14.29
CA PRO A 152 -13.86 -22.96 -15.15
C PRO A 152 -14.56 -24.30 -14.86
N PHE A 153 -13.87 -25.24 -14.20
CA PHE A 153 -14.31 -26.62 -13.99
C PHE A 153 -14.86 -26.92 -12.58
N ASP A 154 -15.02 -25.92 -11.72
CA ASP A 154 -15.43 -26.08 -10.32
C ASP A 154 -16.94 -26.38 -10.13
N ASN A 155 -17.57 -27.06 -11.10
CA ASN A 155 -19.03 -27.26 -11.19
C ASN A 155 -19.47 -28.69 -10.85
N ALA A 156 -18.86 -29.34 -9.85
CA ALA A 156 -19.54 -30.45 -9.21
C ALA A 156 -20.54 -29.86 -8.20
N PRO A 157 -21.85 -30.17 -8.26
CA PRO A 157 -22.86 -29.68 -7.32
C PRO A 157 -22.62 -30.09 -5.85
N SER A 158 -21.54 -30.85 -5.59
CA SER A 158 -21.04 -31.27 -4.28
C SER A 158 -19.54 -30.97 -4.11
N SER A 159 -19.00 -29.93 -4.76
CA SER A 159 -17.59 -29.56 -4.54
C SER A 159 -17.43 -28.98 -3.14
N HIS A 160 -16.74 -29.71 -2.26
CA HIS A 160 -16.36 -29.24 -0.93
C HIS A 160 -15.08 -28.38 -0.94
N VAL A 161 -14.49 -28.16 -2.12
CA VAL A 161 -13.25 -27.41 -2.30
C VAL A 161 -13.53 -26.22 -3.18
N HIS A 162 -13.21 -25.03 -2.68
CA HIS A 162 -13.26 -23.79 -3.45
C HIS A 162 -11.84 -23.30 -3.71
N THR A 163 -11.51 -23.06 -4.97
CA THR A 163 -10.18 -22.53 -5.34
C THR A 163 -10.30 -21.06 -5.73
N HIS A 164 -9.60 -20.20 -5.00
CA HIS A 164 -9.47 -18.77 -5.32
C HIS A 164 -8.10 -18.52 -5.93
N GLU A 165 -8.06 -18.29 -7.23
CA GLU A 165 -6.82 -17.99 -7.92
C GLU A 165 -6.65 -16.49 -8.12
N TYR A 166 -5.44 -15.98 -7.93
CA TYR A 166 -5.11 -14.59 -8.19
C TYR A 166 -3.71 -14.44 -8.77
N ARG A 167 -3.50 -13.42 -9.59
CA ARG A 167 -2.21 -13.08 -10.21
C ARG A 167 -2.06 -11.58 -10.34
N ALA A 168 -0.89 -11.07 -9.95
CA ALA A 168 -0.55 -9.66 -10.07
C ALA A 168 0.35 -9.41 -11.28
N PHE A 169 0.16 -8.26 -11.91
CA PHE A 169 0.91 -7.83 -13.07
C PHE A 169 1.33 -6.37 -12.91
N GLN A 170 2.50 -6.04 -13.46
CA GLN A 170 2.85 -4.67 -13.79
C GLN A 170 2.61 -4.48 -15.29
N PHE A 171 1.86 -3.44 -15.65
CA PHE A 171 1.75 -3.02 -17.03
C PHE A 171 2.92 -2.09 -17.38
N ARG A 172 3.61 -2.41 -18.47
CA ARG A 172 4.73 -1.61 -18.98
C ARG A 172 4.24 -0.77 -20.14
N THR A 173 4.18 0.55 -19.98
CA THR A 173 3.60 1.45 -20.99
C THR A 173 4.42 1.48 -22.29
N GLY A 174 5.75 1.42 -22.19
CA GLY A 174 6.67 1.39 -23.33
C GLY A 174 6.43 0.19 -24.27
N PRO A 175 6.65 -1.05 -23.82
CA PRO A 175 6.40 -2.25 -24.64
C PRO A 175 4.93 -2.65 -24.72
N GLN A 176 4.04 -1.97 -23.98
CA GLN A 176 2.62 -2.31 -23.84
C GLN A 176 2.41 -3.80 -23.55
N LEU A 177 2.91 -4.25 -22.39
CA LEU A 177 2.86 -5.65 -21.98
C LEU A 177 2.53 -5.77 -20.49
N PHE A 178 1.80 -6.83 -20.14
CA PHE A 178 1.67 -7.27 -18.76
C PHE A 178 2.83 -8.17 -18.36
N GLU A 179 3.63 -7.72 -17.42
CA GLU A 179 4.68 -8.51 -16.78
C GLU A 179 4.15 -9.09 -15.47
N PRO A 180 4.11 -10.42 -15.30
CA PRO A 180 3.75 -11.03 -14.03
C PRO A 180 4.73 -10.61 -12.94
N ARG A 181 4.21 -10.21 -11.78
CA ARG A 181 5.00 -9.85 -10.60
C ARG A 181 4.59 -10.72 -9.42
N SER A 182 5.54 -11.01 -8.52
CA SER A 182 5.22 -11.71 -7.28
C SER A 182 4.28 -10.85 -6.43
N LEU A 183 3.30 -11.51 -5.81
CA LEU A 183 2.39 -10.88 -4.86
C LEU A 183 2.68 -11.42 -3.46
N ASP A 184 3.23 -10.57 -2.62
CA ASP A 184 3.57 -10.90 -1.24
C ASP A 184 2.40 -10.58 -0.31
N VAL A 185 1.88 -11.59 0.36
CA VAL A 185 0.80 -11.44 1.35
C VAL A 185 1.41 -11.20 2.73
N VAL A 186 1.41 -9.95 3.17
CA VAL A 186 1.99 -9.54 4.45
C VAL A 186 1.22 -10.19 5.60
N ASN A 187 1.94 -10.91 6.46
CA ASN A 187 1.38 -11.59 7.63
C ASN A 187 2.34 -11.53 8.83
N ILE A 188 1.89 -11.99 10.00
CA ILE A 188 2.67 -11.98 11.26
C ILE A 188 3.64 -13.17 11.39
N GLY A 189 3.71 -14.04 10.39
CA GLY A 189 4.49 -15.27 10.44
C GLY A 189 6.00 -15.02 10.46
N PRO A 190 6.80 -16.05 10.81
CA PRO A 190 8.25 -15.93 10.97
C PRO A 190 8.99 -15.39 9.74
N ALA A 191 8.48 -15.69 8.54
CA ALA A 191 9.05 -15.22 7.27
C ALA A 191 9.00 -13.70 7.10
N PHE A 192 8.08 -13.01 7.81
CA PHE A 192 7.93 -11.57 7.78
C PHE A 192 8.57 -10.90 9.01
N ARG A 193 9.15 -11.68 9.94
CA ARG A 193 9.83 -11.15 11.14
C ARG A 193 10.98 -10.22 10.79
N GLY A 194 11.70 -10.50 9.69
CA GLY A 194 12.76 -9.64 9.17
C GLY A 194 12.28 -8.27 8.71
N HIS A 195 11.01 -8.14 8.30
CA HIS A 195 10.42 -6.84 7.94
C HIS A 195 10.20 -5.94 9.17
N TYR A 196 10.20 -6.51 10.39
CA TYR A 196 10.20 -5.75 11.65
C TYR A 196 11.63 -5.44 12.13
N GLY A 197 12.67 -5.99 11.49
CA GLY A 197 14.07 -5.69 11.78
C GLY A 197 14.57 -4.42 11.10
N ALA A 198 13.98 -4.05 9.97
CA ALA A 198 14.14 -2.75 9.33
C ALA A 198 12.92 -1.88 9.68
N PHE A 199 13.05 -1.04 10.72
CA PHE A 199 12.02 -0.08 11.11
C PHE A 199 11.93 1.09 10.13
N SER A 200 11.54 0.82 8.88
CA SER A 200 10.99 1.87 8.01
C SER A 200 9.47 1.79 8.08
N PRO A 201 8.77 2.77 8.66
CA PRO A 201 7.33 2.71 8.80
C PRO A 201 6.65 2.64 7.42
N ASN A 202 5.77 1.65 7.22
CA ASN A 202 4.97 1.52 5.98
C ASN A 202 3.85 2.57 5.90
N SER A 203 3.52 3.20 7.03
CA SER A 203 2.73 4.42 7.05
C SER A 203 3.68 5.61 7.01
N ARG A 204 3.25 6.72 6.39
CA ARG A 204 3.91 8.01 6.49
C ARG A 204 3.84 8.53 7.93
N LEU A 205 4.48 7.84 8.87
CA LEU A 205 4.86 8.48 10.12
C LEU A 205 5.98 9.44 9.72
N PRO A 206 5.85 10.73 10.05
CA PRO A 206 6.93 11.67 9.84
C PRO A 206 8.25 11.10 10.35
N ALA A 207 9.34 11.42 9.64
CA ALA A 207 10.67 11.05 10.09
C ALA A 207 10.89 11.69 11.46
N LEU A 208 10.84 10.86 12.50
CA LEU A 208 11.16 11.28 13.85
C LEU A 208 12.65 11.56 13.89
N ASP A 209 13.02 12.76 14.33
CA ASP A 209 14.40 13.07 14.68
C ASP A 209 14.74 12.32 15.98
N CYS A 210 14.92 11.00 15.86
CA CYS A 210 15.51 10.18 16.89
C CYS A 210 16.96 10.64 16.98
N GLY A 211 17.23 11.61 17.87
CA GLY A 211 18.52 12.29 18.05
C GLY A 211 19.69 11.36 18.39
N LEU A 212 20.05 10.48 17.46
CA LEU A 212 21.36 9.87 17.34
C LEU A 212 22.29 10.99 16.90
N ARG A 213 22.74 11.73 17.91
CA ARG A 213 23.67 12.86 17.86
C ARG A 213 24.66 12.72 16.71
N GLY A 214 24.31 13.30 15.56
CA GLY A 214 25.19 13.42 14.41
C GLY A 214 26.39 14.29 14.78
N SER A 215 27.54 13.96 14.19
CA SER A 215 28.82 14.61 14.44
C SER A 215 28.69 16.15 14.33
N PRO A 216 29.33 16.94 15.22
CA PRO A 216 29.10 18.38 15.35
C PRO A 216 29.65 19.26 14.20
N MET A 217 29.91 18.69 13.02
CA MET A 217 30.56 19.36 11.88
C MET A 217 29.64 19.50 10.66
N ASP A 218 28.41 19.94 10.85
CA ASP A 218 27.54 20.31 9.74
C ASP A 218 27.02 21.73 9.97
N GLU A 219 27.61 22.69 9.27
CA GLU A 219 27.25 24.12 9.27
C GLU A 219 26.37 24.41 8.05
N GLY A 220 25.04 24.35 8.23
CA GLY A 220 24.05 24.80 7.25
C GLY A 220 22.91 25.53 7.97
N GLY A 221 22.98 26.86 8.03
CA GLY A 221 22.20 27.68 8.97
C GLY A 221 20.73 27.97 8.62
N ASP A 222 20.28 27.69 7.39
CA ASP A 222 18.93 28.11 6.93
C ASP A 222 17.99 26.92 6.64
N ASP A 223 18.47 25.87 5.96
CA ASP A 223 17.69 24.62 5.75
C ASP A 223 17.40 23.88 7.06
N ARG A 224 18.27 24.04 8.08
CA ARG A 224 18.05 23.50 9.42
C ARG A 224 16.81 24.07 10.10
N LEU A 225 16.52 25.36 9.96
CA LEU A 225 15.40 25.97 10.66
C LEU A 225 14.06 25.55 10.05
N ALA A 226 14.00 25.44 8.72
CA ALA A 226 12.84 24.90 8.01
C ALA A 226 12.62 23.42 8.34
N GLY A 227 13.70 22.62 8.35
CA GLY A 227 13.68 21.21 8.76
C GLY A 227 13.25 21.02 10.22
N MET A 228 13.78 21.82 11.15
CA MET A 228 13.41 21.80 12.58
C MET A 228 11.95 22.20 12.81
N LYS A 229 11.44 23.17 12.04
CA LYS A 229 10.03 23.59 12.13
C LYS A 229 9.09 22.51 11.59
N GLN A 230 9.47 21.83 10.50
CA GLN A 230 8.71 20.70 9.98
C GLN A 230 8.74 19.52 10.96
N ALA A 231 9.92 19.15 11.46
CA ALA A 231 10.08 18.09 12.46
C ALA A 231 9.30 18.36 13.76
N ALA A 232 9.25 19.61 14.21
CA ALA A 232 8.45 19.99 15.38
C ALA A 232 6.93 19.93 15.12
N ASN A 233 6.49 20.23 13.90
CA ASN A 233 5.08 20.07 13.50
C ASN A 233 4.69 18.59 13.41
N ASP A 234 5.56 17.81 12.77
CA ASP A 234 5.46 16.37 12.61
C ASP A 234 5.42 15.63 13.97
N GLN A 235 6.32 16.00 14.89
CA GLN A 235 6.32 15.51 16.27
C GLN A 235 5.02 15.85 16.99
N ARG A 236 4.49 17.05 16.80
CA ARG A 236 3.20 17.49 17.39
C ARG A 236 2.02 16.69 16.85
N GLU A 237 1.97 16.43 15.54
CA GLU A 237 0.93 15.59 14.95
C GLU A 237 0.98 14.16 15.51
N LEU A 238 2.19 13.60 15.59
CA LEU A 238 2.41 12.26 16.14
C LEU A 238 2.03 12.17 17.62
N ASP A 239 2.44 13.13 18.43
CA ASP A 239 2.08 13.22 19.85
C ASP A 239 0.57 13.39 20.05
N GLY A 240 -0.12 14.02 19.09
CA GLY A 240 -1.58 14.08 19.02
C GLY A 240 -2.25 12.72 18.77
N CYS A 241 -1.62 11.84 17.98
CA CYS A 241 -2.15 10.50 17.67
C CYS A 241 -2.03 9.50 18.84
N VAL A 242 -1.06 9.70 19.74
CA VAL A 242 -0.70 8.76 20.82
C VAL A 242 -1.30 9.10 22.19
N GLU A 243 -2.30 10.00 22.25
CA GLU A 243 -3.17 10.27 23.42
C GLU A 243 -2.46 10.21 24.79
N GLY A 244 -1.33 10.94 24.93
CA GLY A 244 -0.57 11.06 26.18
C GLY A 244 0.70 10.19 26.29
N PHE A 245 0.95 9.29 25.33
CA PHE A 245 2.20 8.53 25.23
C PHE A 245 3.14 9.14 24.18
N GLU A 246 3.76 10.28 24.50
CA GLU A 246 4.70 10.99 23.62
C GLU A 246 5.73 10.07 22.95
N VAL A 247 5.94 10.24 21.65
CA VAL A 247 6.81 9.37 20.86
C VAL A 247 8.27 9.41 21.35
N GLY A 248 8.70 10.55 21.90
CA GLY A 248 10.02 10.69 22.54
C GLY A 248 10.26 9.71 23.70
N LYS A 249 9.20 9.18 24.34
CA LYS A 249 9.32 8.17 25.41
C LYS A 249 9.81 6.82 24.90
N LEU A 250 9.66 6.51 23.60
CA LEU A 250 10.16 5.27 22.99
C LEU A 250 11.69 5.17 23.05
N SER A 251 12.41 6.29 22.99
CA SER A 251 13.88 6.32 23.11
C SER A 251 14.38 5.78 24.46
N ARG A 252 13.52 5.79 25.49
CA ARG A 252 13.84 5.32 26.85
C ARG A 252 13.46 3.85 27.09
N MET A 253 12.96 3.16 26.07
CA MET A 253 12.75 1.71 26.10
C MET A 253 14.06 0.91 26.07
N VAL A 254 15.19 1.58 25.85
CA VAL A 254 16.54 0.99 25.88
C VAL A 254 17.27 1.52 27.11
N GLY A 255 17.68 0.64 28.03
CA GLY A 255 18.42 1.01 29.25
C GLY A 255 17.76 0.57 30.56
N SER A 256 18.24 1.09 31.69
CA SER A 256 17.81 0.71 33.04
C SER A 256 16.34 1.02 33.34
N ASP A 257 15.75 1.97 32.64
CA ASP A 257 14.37 2.45 32.89
C ASP A 257 13.33 1.70 32.05
N ALA A 258 13.73 0.72 31.22
CA ALA A 258 12.87 0.07 30.24
C ALA A 258 11.59 -0.55 30.83
N ARG A 259 11.60 -1.04 32.08
CA ARG A 259 10.46 -1.69 32.73
C ARG A 259 9.25 -0.76 32.96
N SER A 260 9.46 0.52 33.28
CA SER A 260 8.34 1.45 33.48
C SER A 260 7.77 1.94 32.14
N TYR A 261 8.59 2.01 31.09
CA TYR A 261 8.12 2.36 29.75
C TYR A 261 7.41 1.21 29.02
N THR A 262 7.76 -0.05 29.31
CA THR A 262 6.99 -1.20 28.81
C THR A 262 5.55 -1.19 29.33
N GLU A 263 5.32 -0.79 30.58
CA GLU A 263 3.97 -0.66 31.15
C GLU A 263 3.15 0.43 30.43
N GLY A 264 3.77 1.58 30.14
CA GLY A 264 3.11 2.64 29.37
C GLY A 264 2.81 2.25 27.92
N LEU A 265 3.69 1.45 27.27
CA LEU A 265 3.43 0.92 25.93
C LEU A 265 2.28 -0.11 25.94
N GLU A 266 2.23 -0.96 26.96
CA GLU A 266 1.10 -1.87 27.15
C GLU A 266 -0.22 -1.11 27.36
N GLU A 267 -0.20 0.01 28.09
CA GLU A 267 -1.38 0.87 28.25
C GLU A 267 -1.81 1.51 26.91
N LEU A 268 -0.86 2.00 26.12
CA LEU A 268 -1.14 2.52 24.78
C LEU A 268 -1.76 1.44 23.88
N TYR A 269 -1.21 0.22 23.90
CA TYR A 269 -1.76 -0.90 23.15
C TYR A 269 -3.18 -1.25 23.61
N LYS A 270 -3.45 -1.25 24.92
CA LYS A 270 -4.81 -1.43 25.46
C LYS A 270 -5.77 -0.35 24.96
N LYS A 271 -5.37 0.92 24.93
CA LYS A 271 -6.20 2.02 24.38
C LYS A 271 -6.48 1.81 22.88
N MET A 272 -5.49 1.40 22.11
CA MET A 272 -5.67 1.07 20.69
C MET A 272 -6.69 -0.08 20.52
N LEU A 273 -6.63 -1.13 21.34
CA LEU A 273 -7.61 -2.23 21.30
C LEU A 273 -9.03 -1.73 21.57
N VAL A 274 -9.21 -0.83 22.54
CA VAL A 274 -10.53 -0.23 22.83
C VAL A 274 -11.03 0.59 21.63
N LYS A 275 -10.17 1.37 20.98
CA LYS A 275 -10.55 2.12 19.77
C LYS A 275 -10.98 1.20 18.63
N ILE A 276 -10.23 0.11 18.41
CA ILE A 276 -10.59 -0.90 17.39
C ILE A 276 -11.94 -1.52 17.72
N GLN A 277 -12.19 -1.88 18.98
CA GLN A 277 -13.48 -2.45 19.39
C GLN A 277 -14.64 -1.48 19.16
N ASN A 278 -14.48 -0.20 19.48
CA ASN A 278 -15.48 0.83 19.21
C ASN A 278 -15.74 0.98 17.70
N LEU A 279 -14.69 0.98 16.89
CA LEU A 279 -14.82 1.06 15.43
C LEU A 279 -15.55 -0.17 14.87
N THR A 280 -15.22 -1.37 15.35
CA THR A 280 -15.94 -2.60 14.96
C THR A 280 -17.42 -2.48 15.27
N SER A 281 -17.81 -2.00 16.46
CA SER A 281 -19.21 -1.81 16.83
C SER A 281 -19.93 -0.83 15.89
N LEU A 282 -19.27 0.27 15.49
CA LEU A 282 -19.84 1.25 14.56
C LEU A 282 -19.99 0.67 13.14
N VAL A 283 -19.03 -0.16 12.70
CA VAL A 283 -19.09 -0.84 11.39
C VAL A 283 -20.21 -1.88 11.37
N ASP A 284 -20.42 -2.61 12.46
CA ASP A 284 -21.51 -3.58 12.59
C ASP A 284 -22.87 -2.89 12.54
N GLU A 285 -23.05 -1.79 13.30
CA GLU A 285 -24.28 -0.98 13.28
C GLU A 285 -24.53 -0.39 11.89
N SER A 286 -23.51 0.21 11.27
CA SER A 286 -23.62 0.74 9.91
C SER A 286 -23.96 -0.35 8.88
N SER A 287 -23.39 -1.54 9.03
CA SER A 287 -23.67 -2.67 8.13
C SER A 287 -25.11 -3.17 8.27
N ALA A 288 -25.65 -3.19 9.50
CA ALA A 288 -27.04 -3.50 9.76
C ALA A 288 -27.98 -2.47 9.11
N MET A 289 -27.69 -1.17 9.25
CA MET A 289 -28.47 -0.11 8.59
C MET A 289 -28.46 -0.24 7.05
N VAL A 290 -27.31 -0.56 6.45
CA VAL A 290 -27.21 -0.80 5.00
C VAL A 290 -28.03 -2.03 4.59
N LEU A 291 -28.01 -3.10 5.39
CA LEU A 291 -28.79 -4.29 5.11
C LEU A 291 -30.30 -4.00 5.13
N GLU A 292 -30.78 -3.25 6.12
CA GLU A 292 -32.18 -2.81 6.21
C GLU A 292 -32.60 -2.03 4.96
N GLN A 293 -31.77 -1.09 4.50
CA GLN A 293 -32.03 -0.33 3.28
C GLN A 293 -32.14 -1.21 2.04
N VAL A 294 -31.27 -2.22 1.89
CA VAL A 294 -31.30 -3.14 0.74
C VAL A 294 -32.54 -4.04 0.76
N THR A 295 -33.03 -4.44 1.94
CA THR A 295 -34.24 -5.28 2.06
C THR A 295 -35.56 -4.53 1.93
N THR A 296 -35.55 -3.20 1.96
CA THR A 296 -36.77 -2.37 1.89
C THR A 296 -37.18 -2.04 0.44
N TYR A 297 -36.40 -2.49 -0.55
CA TYR A 297 -36.70 -2.41 -1.99
C TYR A 297 -37.04 -3.79 -2.56
#